data_AF-A0A098B2K8-F1
#
_entry.id   AF-A0A098B2K8-F1
#
_cell.length_a   1.000
_cell.length_b   1.000
_cell.length_c   1.000
_cell.angle_alpha   90.00
_cell.angle_beta   90.00
_cell.angle_gamma   90.00
#
_symmetry.space_group_name_H-M   'P 1'
#
loop_
_entity.id
_entity.type
_entity.pdbx_description
1 polymer ?
#
loop_
_entity_poly.entity_id
_entity_poly.type
_entity_poly.pdbx_seq_one_letter_code
_entity_poly.pdbx_strand_id
1 'polypeptide(L)'
;MDRNNGIILNPENFEARGWENIPLKAIVEERTGLPVIIDNGANGAVLAETRYGSGRGMKSVIYLNCGVGIRTGVISSGTLVRTSNDADDTFAHMVIDVNGKPCHCGNQGCVERYSSIYAIMEAFAEEMPPEEMPQGRDRRNPKADRPFSYLELCREAEENDTTARQVLEDAAVRMGTGLANFIQLLNPGLVVLSGPLILHSQFFYEVCVEAAKRRRPWDKGGHLVFSRGGAFEENAISIGAAALVVEHYLEPEALG
;
A
#
# COMPACT_ATOMS: atom_id res chain seq x y z
N MET A 1 2.79 15.13 -2.40
CA MET A 1 3.13 16.12 -1.33
C MET A 1 4.32 16.94 -1.80
N ASP A 2 4.60 18.09 -1.20
CA ASP A 2 5.90 18.76 -1.36
C ASP A 2 6.77 18.42 -0.15
N ARG A 3 7.71 17.49 -0.32
CA ARG A 3 8.55 16.99 0.76
C ARG A 3 9.52 18.06 1.28
N ASN A 4 10.11 18.84 0.37
CA ASN A 4 11.16 19.80 0.69
C ASN A 4 10.62 20.96 1.53
N ASN A 5 9.46 21.50 1.13
CA ASN A 5 8.78 22.56 1.88
C ASN A 5 7.88 22.00 2.99
N GLY A 6 7.64 20.69 3.01
CA GLY A 6 6.79 20.01 3.99
C GLY A 6 5.32 20.43 3.89
N ILE A 7 4.81 20.54 2.65
CA ILE A 7 3.45 20.94 2.35
C ILE A 7 2.63 19.71 1.92
N ILE A 8 1.49 19.51 2.58
CA ILE A 8 0.46 18.57 2.13
C ILE A 8 -0.33 19.25 1.01
N LEU A 9 -0.21 18.73 -0.22
CA LEU A 9 -0.77 19.37 -1.41
C LEU A 9 -2.27 19.08 -1.58
N ASN A 10 -2.62 17.85 -1.97
CA ASN A 10 -4.00 17.41 -2.13
C ASN A 10 -4.07 15.91 -1.78
N PRO A 11 -4.29 15.56 -0.51
CA PRO A 11 -4.24 14.17 -0.07
C PRO A 11 -5.48 13.41 -0.54
N GLU A 12 -5.28 12.34 -1.28
CA GLU A 12 -6.35 11.45 -1.69
C GLU A 12 -6.83 10.57 -0.52
N ASN A 13 -8.12 10.25 -0.52
CA ASN A 13 -8.74 9.38 0.50
C ASN A 13 -8.56 9.87 1.95
N PHE A 14 -8.41 11.18 2.13
CA PHE A 14 -8.37 11.84 3.43
C PHE A 14 -9.77 12.34 3.80
N GLU A 15 -10.35 11.84 4.90
CA GLU A 15 -11.74 12.15 5.25
C GLU A 15 -11.95 13.57 5.75
N ALA A 16 -10.94 14.15 6.42
CA ALA A 16 -11.05 15.49 6.96
C ALA A 16 -10.89 16.55 5.85
N ARG A 17 -11.84 17.47 5.79
CA ARG A 17 -11.79 18.63 4.88
C ARG A 17 -10.71 19.61 5.31
N GLY A 18 -10.20 20.39 4.34
CA GLY A 18 -9.26 21.48 4.60
C GLY A 18 -7.80 21.07 4.69
N TRP A 19 -7.42 19.92 4.14
CA TRP A 19 -6.04 19.44 4.09
C TRP A 19 -5.33 19.72 2.76
N GLU A 20 -5.81 20.73 2.03
CA GLU A 20 -5.23 21.15 0.76
C GLU A 20 -4.24 22.30 0.97
N ASN A 21 -3.03 22.17 0.40
CA ASN A 21 -1.91 23.11 0.48
C ASN A 21 -1.55 23.52 1.93
N ILE A 22 -1.51 22.55 2.86
CA ILE A 22 -1.21 22.79 4.27
C ILE A 22 0.30 22.74 4.52
N PRO A 23 0.95 23.81 5.02
CA PRO A 23 2.36 23.84 5.35
C PRO A 23 2.63 23.14 6.69
N LEU A 24 2.41 21.82 6.71
CA LEU A 24 2.43 21.00 7.93
C LEU A 24 3.76 21.12 8.67
N LYS A 25 4.89 21.16 7.95
CA LYS A 25 6.21 21.32 8.55
C LYS A 25 6.29 22.61 9.36
N ALA A 26 6.00 23.75 8.74
CA ALA A 26 6.08 25.05 9.40
C ALA A 26 5.15 25.14 10.63
N ILE A 27 3.93 24.59 10.51
CA ILE A 27 2.94 24.57 11.62
C ILE A 27 3.49 23.78 12.82
N VAL A 28 4.13 22.63 12.58
CA VAL A 28 4.67 21.79 13.66
C VAL A 28 5.96 22.40 14.23
N GLU A 29 6.83 22.97 13.39
CA GLU A 29 8.04 23.66 13.83
C GLU A 29 7.71 24.86 14.73
N GLU A 30 6.73 25.68 14.35
CA GLU A 30 6.28 26.84 15.14
C GLU A 30 5.77 26.42 16.53
N ARG A 31 5.01 25.31 16.59
CA ARG A 31 4.38 24.84 17.83
C ARG A 31 5.33 24.11 18.76
N THR A 32 6.35 23.45 18.22
CA THR A 32 7.26 22.59 19.01
C THR A 32 8.61 23.25 19.26
N GLY A 33 9.02 24.22 18.43
CA GLY A 33 10.36 24.78 18.45
C GLY A 33 11.44 23.80 17.98
N LEU A 34 11.06 22.65 17.40
CA LEU A 34 11.97 21.61 16.95
C LEU A 34 11.99 21.54 15.41
N PRO A 35 13.13 21.17 14.79
CA PRO A 35 13.18 20.89 13.35
C PRO A 35 12.23 19.75 12.98
N VAL A 36 11.53 19.88 11.85
CA VAL A 36 10.59 18.86 11.38
C VAL A 36 11.00 18.34 10.00
N ILE A 37 10.98 17.02 9.88
CA ILE A 37 11.15 16.31 8.61
C ILE A 37 9.82 15.69 8.26
N ILE A 38 9.45 15.78 6.98
CA ILE A 38 8.27 15.14 6.44
C ILE A 38 8.71 14.22 5.32
N ASP A 39 8.15 13.02 5.28
CA ASP A 39 8.32 12.08 4.18
C ASP A 39 7.04 11.24 4.03
N ASN A 40 7.01 10.41 3.01
CA ASN A 40 5.99 9.42 2.83
C ASN A 40 6.07 8.31 3.89
N GLY A 41 4.93 7.87 4.40
CA GLY A 41 4.87 6.80 5.39
C GLY A 41 5.47 5.48 4.91
N ALA A 42 5.25 5.10 3.65
CA ALA A 42 5.79 3.86 3.08
C ALA A 42 7.33 3.92 2.93
N ASN A 43 7.88 5.11 2.64
CA ASN A 43 9.33 5.34 2.65
C ASN A 43 9.92 5.15 4.06
N GLY A 44 9.28 5.74 5.07
CA GLY A 44 9.66 5.52 6.47
C GLY A 44 9.61 4.04 6.84
N ALA A 45 8.54 3.34 6.46
CA ALA A 45 8.34 1.94 6.80
C ALA A 45 9.40 1.02 6.15
N VAL A 46 9.72 1.20 4.86
CA VAL A 46 10.77 0.39 4.21
C VAL A 46 12.16 0.66 4.81
N LEU A 47 12.41 1.91 5.22
CA LEU A 47 13.63 2.29 5.91
C LEU A 47 13.73 1.60 7.28
N ALA A 48 12.66 1.63 8.07
CA ALA A 48 12.60 0.93 9.35
C ALA A 48 12.84 -0.57 9.17
N GLU A 49 12.13 -1.23 8.25
CA GLU A 49 12.30 -2.66 7.99
C GLU A 49 13.73 -3.01 7.56
N THR A 50 14.36 -2.15 6.75
CA THR A 50 15.72 -2.40 6.25
C THR A 50 16.79 -2.13 7.31
N ARG A 51 16.63 -1.10 8.14
CA ARG A 51 17.62 -0.74 9.16
C ARG A 51 17.47 -1.55 10.45
N TYR A 52 16.24 -1.82 10.87
CA TYR A 52 15.94 -2.34 12.22
C TYR A 52 15.07 -3.60 12.21
N GLY A 53 14.40 -3.90 11.09
CA GLY A 53 13.42 -4.99 11.00
C GLY A 53 13.86 -6.20 10.18
N SER A 54 12.89 -6.74 9.42
CA SER A 54 13.02 -8.01 8.70
C SER A 54 13.95 -7.92 7.47
N GLY A 55 14.26 -6.71 7.00
CA GLY A 55 15.15 -6.43 5.88
C GLY A 55 16.61 -6.17 6.25
N ARG A 56 16.99 -6.37 7.52
CA ARG A 56 18.37 -6.10 7.98
C ARG A 56 19.42 -6.84 7.15
N GLY A 57 20.39 -6.08 6.66
CA GLY A 57 21.48 -6.59 5.80
C GLY A 57 21.09 -6.77 4.33
N MET A 58 19.82 -6.56 3.96
CA MET A 58 19.38 -6.59 2.58
C MET A 58 19.57 -5.23 1.91
N LYS A 59 19.97 -5.25 0.64
CA LYS A 59 20.16 -4.03 -0.17
C LYS A 59 18.97 -3.71 -1.05
N SER A 60 18.04 -4.64 -1.22
CA SER A 60 16.85 -4.43 -2.03
C SER A 60 15.62 -4.97 -1.30
N VAL A 61 14.73 -4.07 -0.88
CA VAL A 61 13.55 -4.37 -0.07
C VAL A 61 12.37 -3.58 -0.64
N ILE A 62 11.23 -4.23 -0.79
CA ILE A 62 9.97 -3.60 -1.16
C ILE A 62 9.05 -3.63 0.06
N TYR A 63 8.41 -2.51 0.35
CA TYR A 63 7.34 -2.40 1.34
C TYR A 63 6.07 -1.91 0.67
N LEU A 64 4.96 -2.60 0.87
CA LEU A 64 3.65 -2.22 0.38
C LEU A 64 2.68 -2.05 1.56
N ASN A 65 2.21 -0.82 1.78
CA ASN A 65 1.12 -0.54 2.70
C ASN A 65 -0.21 -0.63 1.94
N CYS A 66 -1.00 -1.67 2.20
CA CYS A 66 -2.18 -1.98 1.43
C CYS A 66 -3.44 -1.79 2.27
N GLY A 67 -4.34 -0.94 1.82
CA GLY A 67 -5.58 -0.63 2.52
C GLY A 67 -6.59 0.02 1.58
N VAL A 68 -7.14 1.17 2.00
CA VAL A 68 -8.06 1.96 1.16
C VAL A 68 -7.44 2.42 -0.17
N GLY A 69 -6.12 2.60 -0.18
CA GLY A 69 -5.28 2.66 -1.36
C GLY A 69 -4.02 1.80 -1.15
N ILE A 70 -3.11 1.80 -2.11
CA ILE A 70 -1.85 1.03 -2.02
C ILE A 70 -0.67 1.97 -2.12
N ARG A 71 0.15 2.04 -1.07
CA ARG A 71 1.36 2.88 -1.01
C ARG A 71 2.61 2.02 -0.97
N THR A 72 3.71 2.55 -1.48
CA THR A 72 4.92 1.77 -1.78
C THR A 72 6.17 2.53 -1.35
N GLY A 73 7.02 1.83 -0.60
CA GLY A 73 8.39 2.23 -0.32
C GLY A 73 9.35 1.18 -0.89
N VAL A 74 10.46 1.64 -1.47
CA VAL A 74 11.47 0.74 -2.05
C VAL A 74 12.84 1.18 -1.61
N ILE A 75 13.64 0.23 -1.11
CA ILE A 75 15.09 0.35 -1.08
C ILE A 75 15.65 -0.51 -2.21
N SER A 76 16.56 0.04 -3.00
CA SER A 76 17.27 -0.67 -4.06
C SER A 76 18.75 -0.32 -4.03
N SER A 77 19.60 -1.33 -4.10
CA SER A 77 21.06 -1.17 -3.96
C SER A 77 21.48 -0.39 -2.70
N GLY A 78 20.71 -0.52 -1.62
CA GLY A 78 20.94 0.13 -0.32
C GLY A 78 20.46 1.58 -0.25
N THR A 79 19.82 2.10 -1.30
CA THR A 79 19.32 3.48 -1.35
C THR A 79 17.80 3.50 -1.41
N LEU A 80 17.17 4.43 -0.71
CA LEU A 80 15.74 4.67 -0.83
C LEU A 80 15.42 5.21 -2.23
N VAL A 81 14.55 4.52 -2.96
CA VAL A 81 14.11 4.94 -4.29
C VAL A 81 13.04 6.01 -4.13
N ARG A 82 13.35 7.22 -4.60
CA ARG A 82 12.42 8.35 -4.64
C ARG A 82 11.91 8.59 -6.05
N THR A 83 10.65 8.94 -6.16
CA THR A 83 10.05 9.42 -7.41
C THR A 83 10.29 10.92 -7.54
N SER A 84 10.40 11.44 -8.76
CA SER A 84 10.68 12.86 -9.00
C SER A 84 9.57 13.81 -8.53
N ASN A 85 8.38 13.27 -8.26
CA ASN A 85 7.20 13.99 -7.79
C ASN A 85 6.79 13.58 -6.35
N ASP A 86 7.65 12.86 -5.63
CA ASP A 86 7.38 12.33 -4.29
C ASP A 86 6.10 11.47 -4.17
N ALA A 87 5.63 10.89 -5.29
CA ALA A 87 4.51 9.94 -5.31
C ALA A 87 4.93 8.56 -4.78
N ASP A 88 4.05 7.96 -3.99
CA ASP A 88 4.21 6.65 -3.33
C ASP A 88 3.23 5.58 -3.84
N ASP A 89 2.41 5.91 -4.84
CA ASP A 89 1.38 5.04 -5.44
C ASP A 89 1.80 4.44 -6.79
N THR A 90 3.10 4.46 -7.09
CA THR A 90 3.63 3.96 -8.37
C THR A 90 3.27 2.50 -8.66
N PHE A 91 3.30 1.64 -7.63
CA PHE A 91 2.81 0.27 -7.76
C PHE A 91 1.29 0.21 -7.94
N ALA A 92 0.56 1.03 -7.19
CA ALA A 92 -0.90 1.13 -7.20
C ALA A 92 -1.42 1.42 -8.63
N HIS A 93 -0.73 2.30 -9.34
CA HIS A 93 -1.10 2.72 -10.70
C HIS A 93 -0.39 1.96 -11.82
N MET A 94 0.37 0.91 -11.50
CA MET A 94 0.89 -0.01 -12.51
C MET A 94 -0.28 -0.68 -13.25
N VAL A 95 -0.25 -0.62 -14.58
CA VAL A 95 -1.27 -1.26 -15.43
C VAL A 95 -1.02 -2.76 -15.49
N ILE A 96 -2.01 -3.55 -15.08
CA ILE A 96 -2.00 -5.01 -15.18
C ILE A 96 -3.03 -5.54 -16.17
N ASP A 97 -3.94 -4.68 -16.64
CA ASP A 97 -5.00 -5.01 -17.59
C ASP A 97 -5.16 -3.89 -18.60
N VAL A 98 -4.70 -4.10 -19.83
CA VAL A 98 -4.74 -3.07 -20.89
C VAL A 98 -6.16 -2.69 -21.31
N ASN A 99 -7.15 -3.54 -21.03
CA ASN A 99 -8.57 -3.28 -21.29
C ASN A 99 -9.36 -3.13 -19.98
N GLY A 100 -8.65 -2.73 -18.91
CA GLY A 100 -9.16 -2.76 -17.56
C GLY A 100 -10.17 -1.66 -17.21
N LYS A 101 -10.65 -1.69 -15.96
CA LYS A 101 -11.57 -0.69 -15.42
C LYS A 101 -10.88 0.70 -15.38
N PRO A 102 -11.62 1.80 -15.61
CA PRO A 102 -11.09 3.16 -15.42
C PRO A 102 -10.59 3.38 -13.99
N CYS A 103 -9.45 4.06 -13.86
CA CYS A 103 -8.84 4.45 -12.60
C CYS A 103 -8.99 5.96 -12.37
N HIS A 104 -9.05 6.37 -11.10
CA HIS A 104 -9.19 7.78 -10.73
C HIS A 104 -7.98 8.62 -11.13
N CYS A 105 -6.80 8.01 -11.31
CA CYS A 105 -5.59 8.66 -11.82
C CYS A 105 -5.66 9.04 -13.31
N GLY A 106 -6.76 8.71 -14.00
CA GLY A 106 -6.98 8.98 -15.43
C GLY A 106 -6.57 7.84 -16.37
N ASN A 107 -5.89 6.81 -15.86
CA ASN A 107 -5.52 5.62 -16.62
C ASN A 107 -6.61 4.51 -16.52
N GLN A 108 -6.33 3.33 -17.07
CA GLN A 108 -7.19 2.14 -16.99
C GLN A 108 -6.37 0.92 -16.57
N GLY A 109 -7.00 0.00 -15.83
CA GLY A 109 -6.39 -1.29 -15.49
C GLY A 109 -5.27 -1.26 -14.45
N CYS A 110 -5.20 -0.22 -13.63
CA CYS A 110 -4.27 -0.09 -12.51
C CYS A 110 -4.50 -1.17 -11.44
N VAL A 111 -3.44 -1.63 -10.76
CA VAL A 111 -3.53 -2.58 -9.63
C VAL A 111 -4.54 -2.14 -8.57
N GLU A 112 -4.47 -0.88 -8.13
CA GLU A 112 -5.32 -0.34 -7.08
C GLU A 112 -6.81 -0.44 -7.41
N ARG A 113 -7.14 -0.35 -8.70
CA ARG A 113 -8.53 -0.38 -9.18
C ARG A 113 -9.21 -1.73 -8.92
N TYR A 114 -8.42 -2.78 -8.64
CA TYR A 114 -8.92 -4.12 -8.37
C TYR A 114 -8.57 -4.63 -6.97
N SER A 115 -7.48 -4.15 -6.38
CA SER A 115 -6.90 -4.79 -5.19
C SER A 115 -6.91 -3.92 -3.94
N SER A 116 -7.36 -2.65 -4.00
CA SER A 116 -7.59 -1.86 -2.78
C SER A 116 -8.84 -2.33 -2.04
N ILE A 117 -8.94 -2.01 -0.74
CA ILE A 117 -10.18 -2.22 0.04
C ILE A 117 -11.37 -1.55 -0.65
N TYR A 118 -11.18 -0.37 -1.23
CA TYR A 118 -12.26 0.29 -1.97
C TYR A 118 -12.71 -0.49 -3.20
N ALA A 119 -11.78 -0.99 -4.01
CA ALA A 119 -12.09 -1.79 -5.18
C ALA A 119 -12.75 -3.13 -4.83
N ILE A 120 -12.26 -3.80 -3.79
CA ILE A 120 -12.79 -5.08 -3.32
C ILE A 120 -14.21 -4.93 -2.82
N MET A 121 -14.48 -3.92 -1.99
CA MET A 121 -15.82 -3.67 -1.45
C MET A 121 -16.81 -3.23 -2.54
N GLU A 122 -16.33 -2.52 -3.57
CA GLU A 122 -17.13 -2.20 -4.75
C GLU A 122 -17.51 -3.48 -5.51
N ALA A 123 -16.54 -4.34 -5.82
CA ALA A 123 -16.76 -5.61 -6.51
C ALA A 123 -17.68 -6.54 -5.73
N PHE A 124 -17.48 -6.69 -4.42
CA PHE A 124 -18.36 -7.50 -3.57
C PHE A 124 -19.80 -7.02 -3.63
N ALA A 125 -20.01 -5.70 -3.58
CA ALA A 125 -21.34 -5.13 -3.63
C ALA A 125 -21.98 -5.15 -5.02
N GLU A 126 -21.23 -5.44 -6.09
CA GLU A 126 -21.75 -5.74 -7.44
C GLU A 126 -22.27 -7.19 -7.53
N GLU A 127 -21.66 -8.11 -6.77
CA GLU A 127 -22.00 -9.54 -6.75
C GLU A 127 -23.10 -9.91 -5.73
N MET A 128 -23.37 -9.05 -4.74
CA MET A 128 -24.42 -9.31 -3.75
C MET A 128 -25.82 -9.33 -4.40
N PRO A 129 -26.67 -10.33 -4.07
CA PRO A 129 -28.07 -10.33 -4.50
C PRO A 129 -28.79 -9.05 -4.04
N PRO A 130 -29.71 -8.47 -4.85
CA PRO A 130 -30.47 -7.28 -4.46
C PRO A 130 -31.28 -7.45 -3.16
N GLU A 131 -31.62 -8.68 -2.81
CA GLU A 131 -32.39 -9.07 -1.62
C GLU A 131 -31.55 -9.02 -0.34
N GLU A 132 -30.24 -9.21 -0.46
CA GLU A 132 -29.25 -9.14 0.63
C GLU A 132 -28.61 -7.76 0.73
N MET A 133 -28.88 -6.87 -0.24
CA MET A 133 -28.45 -5.47 -0.18
C MET A 133 -29.17 -4.73 0.97
N PRO A 134 -28.42 -4.15 1.90
CA PRO A 134 -29.02 -3.42 3.03
C PRO A 134 -29.78 -2.18 2.55
N GLN A 135 -30.98 -1.97 3.09
CA GLN A 135 -31.86 -0.89 2.65
C GLN A 135 -31.27 0.49 3.01
N GLY A 136 -31.29 1.43 2.05
CA GLY A 136 -30.87 2.82 2.27
C GLY A 136 -29.63 3.27 1.49
N ARG A 137 -29.00 2.40 0.69
CA ARG A 137 -27.78 2.74 -0.06
C ARG A 137 -28.00 3.85 -1.10
N ASP A 138 -27.47 5.05 -0.87
CA ASP A 138 -27.38 6.06 -1.93
C ASP A 138 -26.29 5.68 -2.93
N ARG A 139 -26.70 5.21 -4.12
CA ARG A 139 -25.79 4.89 -5.24
C ARG A 139 -24.91 6.07 -5.66
N ARG A 140 -25.25 7.31 -5.27
CA ARG A 140 -24.47 8.53 -5.57
C ARG A 140 -23.42 8.85 -4.51
N ASN A 141 -23.44 8.16 -3.36
CA ASN A 141 -22.43 8.32 -2.32
C ASN A 141 -21.95 6.96 -1.74
N PRO A 142 -21.13 6.19 -2.48
CA PRO A 142 -20.62 4.89 -2.04
C PRO A 142 -19.71 4.92 -0.79
N LYS A 143 -19.39 6.11 -0.27
CA LYS A 143 -18.59 6.31 0.94
C LYS A 143 -19.43 6.45 2.21
N ALA A 144 -20.69 6.87 2.13
CA ALA A 144 -21.51 7.20 3.31
C ALA A 144 -22.30 6.01 3.88
N ASP A 145 -22.73 5.07 3.04
CA ASP A 145 -23.55 3.92 3.45
C ASP A 145 -22.91 2.62 2.97
N ARG A 146 -21.84 2.19 3.65
CA ARG A 146 -21.34 0.82 3.49
C ARG A 146 -21.93 -0.03 4.59
N PRO A 147 -22.92 -0.86 4.28
CA PRO A 147 -23.55 -1.69 5.29
C PRO A 147 -22.75 -2.96 5.59
N PHE A 148 -21.58 -3.09 4.95
CA PHE A 148 -20.66 -4.20 5.06
C PHE A 148 -19.23 -3.65 5.15
N SER A 149 -18.49 -4.06 6.17
CA SER A 149 -17.10 -3.68 6.38
C SER A 149 -16.15 -4.68 5.73
N TYR A 150 -14.92 -4.24 5.44
CA TYR A 150 -13.88 -5.15 4.95
C TYR A 150 -13.56 -6.27 5.95
N LEU A 151 -13.65 -6.00 7.25
CA LEU A 151 -13.42 -7.00 8.29
C LEU A 151 -14.48 -8.11 8.27
N GLU A 152 -15.75 -7.75 8.05
CA GLU A 152 -16.83 -8.74 7.91
C GLU A 152 -16.63 -9.60 6.66
N LEU A 153 -16.22 -8.99 5.54
CA LEU A 153 -15.89 -9.71 4.30
C LEU A 153 -14.75 -10.72 4.51
N CYS A 154 -13.69 -10.31 5.21
CA CYS A 154 -12.60 -11.22 5.55
C CYS A 154 -13.10 -12.39 6.40
N ARG A 155 -13.94 -12.12 7.40
CA ARG A 155 -14.50 -13.18 8.26
C ARG A 155 -15.32 -14.18 7.45
N GLU A 156 -16.21 -13.72 6.58
CA GLU A 156 -17.03 -14.60 5.74
C GLU A 156 -16.19 -15.45 4.79
N ALA A 157 -15.13 -14.87 4.21
CA ALA A 157 -14.23 -15.62 3.34
C ALA A 157 -13.46 -16.74 4.08
N GLU A 158 -13.08 -16.52 5.34
CA GLU A 158 -12.44 -17.53 6.19
C GLU A 158 -13.46 -18.61 6.65
N GLU A 159 -14.75 -18.26 6.76
CA GLU A 159 -15.86 -19.19 7.01
C GLU A 159 -16.33 -19.97 5.77
N ASN A 160 -15.64 -19.81 4.64
CA ASN A 160 -15.92 -20.44 3.34
C ASN A 160 -17.17 -19.96 2.61
N ASP A 161 -17.60 -18.71 2.83
CA ASP A 161 -18.54 -18.08 1.91
C ASP A 161 -17.95 -18.00 0.50
N THR A 162 -18.71 -18.46 -0.49
CA THR A 162 -18.20 -18.61 -1.86
C THR A 162 -17.96 -17.27 -2.54
N THR A 163 -18.88 -16.32 -2.36
CA THR A 163 -18.82 -15.00 -2.98
C THR A 163 -17.68 -14.17 -2.39
N ALA A 164 -17.58 -14.13 -1.05
CA ALA A 164 -16.51 -13.43 -0.34
C ALA A 164 -15.12 -13.96 -0.73
N ARG A 165 -14.96 -15.28 -0.79
CA ARG A 165 -13.70 -15.91 -1.22
C ARG A 165 -13.36 -15.57 -2.65
N GLN A 166 -14.31 -15.67 -3.57
CA GLN A 166 -14.06 -15.40 -4.98
C GLN A 166 -13.61 -13.95 -5.21
N VAL A 167 -14.28 -12.98 -4.57
CA VAL A 167 -13.91 -11.56 -4.70
C VAL A 167 -12.51 -11.27 -4.13
N LEU A 168 -12.19 -11.83 -2.96
CA LEU A 168 -10.84 -11.69 -2.39
C LEU A 168 -9.78 -12.40 -3.22
N GLU A 169 -10.07 -13.59 -3.76
CA GLU A 169 -9.16 -14.35 -4.61
C GLU A 169 -8.83 -13.59 -5.89
N ASP A 170 -9.85 -13.08 -6.59
CA ASP A 170 -9.66 -12.30 -7.82
C ASP A 170 -8.81 -11.05 -7.57
N ALA A 171 -9.09 -10.34 -6.47
CA ALA A 171 -8.33 -9.16 -6.09
C ALA A 171 -6.87 -9.50 -5.71
N ALA A 172 -6.65 -10.60 -4.99
CA ALA A 172 -5.33 -11.08 -4.60
C ALA A 172 -4.51 -11.55 -5.80
N VAL A 173 -5.12 -12.27 -6.75
CA VAL A 173 -4.46 -12.70 -8.00
C VAL A 173 -4.02 -11.51 -8.84
N ARG A 174 -4.86 -10.46 -8.93
CA ARG A 174 -4.53 -9.22 -9.64
C ARG A 174 -3.38 -8.46 -8.97
N MET A 175 -3.40 -8.35 -7.64
CA MET A 175 -2.30 -7.76 -6.89
C MET A 175 -1.00 -8.55 -7.08
N GLY A 176 -1.07 -9.88 -6.97
CA GLY A 176 0.06 -10.78 -7.18
C GLY A 176 0.63 -10.68 -8.61
N THR A 177 -0.21 -10.41 -9.61
CA THR A 177 0.23 -10.15 -10.99
C THR A 177 1.06 -8.86 -11.08
N GLY A 178 0.58 -7.77 -10.50
CA GLY A 178 1.37 -6.53 -10.40
C GLY A 178 2.67 -6.74 -9.62
N LEU A 179 2.59 -7.49 -8.52
CA LEU A 179 3.73 -7.79 -7.67
C LEU A 179 4.81 -8.61 -8.39
N ALA A 180 4.42 -9.57 -9.23
CA ALA A 180 5.36 -10.31 -10.07
C ALA A 180 6.16 -9.37 -10.99
N ASN A 181 5.50 -8.41 -11.64
CA ASN A 181 6.16 -7.41 -12.48
C ASN A 181 7.13 -6.54 -11.67
N PHE A 182 6.70 -6.09 -10.49
CA PHE A 182 7.49 -5.22 -9.64
C PHE A 182 8.72 -5.93 -9.05
N ILE A 183 8.56 -7.19 -8.64
CA ILE A 183 9.67 -8.07 -8.24
C ILE A 183 10.63 -8.29 -9.40
N GLN A 184 10.11 -8.52 -10.62
CA GLN A 184 10.97 -8.75 -11.79
C GLN A 184 11.82 -7.51 -12.13
N LEU A 185 11.27 -6.31 -11.92
CA LEU A 185 11.95 -5.05 -12.16
C LEU A 185 13.05 -4.78 -11.11
N LEU A 186 12.74 -4.98 -9.83
CA LEU A 186 13.60 -4.54 -8.72
C LEU A 186 14.49 -5.65 -8.15
N ASN A 187 14.17 -6.92 -8.45
CA ASN A 187 14.84 -8.12 -7.94
C ASN A 187 15.19 -8.04 -6.43
N PRO A 188 14.19 -7.82 -5.56
CA PRO A 188 14.43 -7.64 -4.13
C PRO A 188 14.78 -8.96 -3.42
N GLY A 189 15.43 -8.86 -2.26
CA GLY A 189 15.59 -9.99 -1.32
C GLY A 189 14.37 -10.16 -0.40
N LEU A 190 13.61 -9.09 -0.18
CA LEU A 190 12.43 -9.07 0.68
C LEU A 190 11.30 -8.23 0.08
N VAL A 191 10.09 -8.77 0.17
CA VAL A 191 8.83 -8.05 -0.04
C VAL A 191 8.03 -8.11 1.25
N VAL A 192 7.79 -6.95 1.85
CA VAL A 192 6.88 -6.78 3.00
C VAL A 192 5.52 -6.34 2.48
N LEU A 193 4.50 -7.14 2.75
CA LEU A 193 3.10 -6.80 2.52
C LEU A 193 2.47 -6.46 3.86
N SER A 194 2.06 -5.21 4.05
CA SER A 194 1.45 -4.73 5.29
C SER A 194 0.17 -3.93 5.00
N GLY A 195 -0.42 -3.36 6.05
CA GLY A 195 -1.67 -2.61 6.01
C GLY A 195 -2.90 -3.49 6.21
N PRO A 196 -4.06 -2.87 6.49
CA PRO A 196 -5.27 -3.57 6.91
C PRO A 196 -5.78 -4.60 5.87
N LEU A 197 -5.55 -4.37 4.58
CA LEU A 197 -5.88 -5.34 3.53
C LEU A 197 -5.16 -6.69 3.76
N ILE A 198 -3.90 -6.62 4.15
CA ILE A 198 -3.04 -7.80 4.29
C ILE A 198 -3.17 -8.40 5.69
N LEU A 199 -3.24 -7.57 6.73
CA LEU A 199 -3.22 -8.02 8.13
C LEU A 199 -4.55 -8.64 8.57
N HIS A 200 -5.67 -8.30 7.93
CA HIS A 200 -6.98 -8.86 8.28
C HIS A 200 -7.42 -10.06 7.45
N SER A 201 -6.66 -10.45 6.41
CA SER A 201 -6.96 -11.66 5.63
C SER A 201 -5.68 -12.47 5.37
N GLN A 202 -5.58 -13.63 6.02
CA GLN A 202 -4.49 -14.57 5.73
C GLN A 202 -4.68 -15.16 4.34
N PHE A 203 -5.92 -15.51 3.98
CA PHE A 203 -6.27 -16.00 2.65
C PHE A 203 -5.79 -15.06 1.53
N PHE A 204 -6.10 -13.76 1.61
CA PHE A 204 -5.67 -12.79 0.60
C PHE A 204 -4.14 -12.74 0.47
N TYR A 205 -3.43 -12.69 1.60
CA TYR A 205 -1.96 -12.70 1.61
C TYR A 205 -1.39 -13.92 0.89
N GLU A 206 -1.87 -15.12 1.23
CA GLU A 206 -1.38 -16.37 0.64
C GLU A 206 -1.64 -16.43 -0.86
N VAL A 207 -2.86 -16.12 -1.31
CA VAL A 207 -3.22 -16.10 -2.74
C VAL A 207 -2.37 -15.08 -3.50
N CYS A 208 -2.18 -13.88 -2.95
CA CYS A 208 -1.38 -12.84 -3.58
C CYS A 208 0.08 -13.28 -3.76
N VAL A 209 0.69 -13.85 -2.70
CA VAL A 209 2.06 -14.36 -2.73
C VAL A 209 2.21 -15.51 -3.73
N GLU A 210 1.28 -16.46 -3.73
CA GLU A 210 1.32 -17.59 -4.67
C GLU A 210 1.11 -17.13 -6.11
N ALA A 211 0.20 -16.19 -6.36
CA ALA A 211 0.02 -15.58 -7.68
C ALA A 211 1.28 -14.86 -8.18
N ALA A 212 1.99 -14.16 -7.28
CA ALA A 212 3.26 -13.50 -7.58
C ALA A 212 4.39 -14.48 -7.87
N LYS A 213 4.48 -15.60 -7.12
CA LYS A 213 5.47 -16.66 -7.36
C LYS A 213 5.24 -17.35 -8.70
N ARG A 214 4.00 -17.77 -8.99
CA ARG A 214 3.65 -18.52 -10.22
C ARG A 214 3.96 -17.75 -11.51
N ARG A 215 3.90 -16.42 -11.46
CA ARG A 215 4.13 -15.53 -12.62
C ARG A 215 5.59 -15.13 -12.80
N ARG A 216 6.53 -15.80 -12.12
CA ARG A 216 7.97 -15.61 -12.27
C ARG A 216 8.63 -16.89 -12.80
N PRO A 217 8.50 -17.19 -14.10
CA PRO A 217 9.06 -18.42 -14.69
C PRO A 217 10.59 -18.45 -14.69
N TRP A 218 11.28 -17.33 -14.40
CA TRP A 218 12.73 -17.21 -14.45
C TRP A 218 13.30 -16.75 -13.11
N ASP A 219 13.28 -17.64 -12.11
CA ASP A 219 14.03 -17.43 -10.88
C ASP A 219 15.54 -17.54 -11.18
N LYS A 220 16.26 -16.42 -11.14
CA LYS A 220 17.71 -16.35 -11.37
C LYS A 220 18.54 -16.75 -10.14
N GLY A 221 17.94 -17.45 -9.17
CA GLY A 221 18.63 -17.91 -7.96
C GLY A 221 18.73 -16.83 -6.88
N GLY A 222 17.78 -15.88 -6.87
CA GLY A 222 17.68 -14.87 -5.82
C GLY A 222 16.82 -15.39 -4.67
N HIS A 223 17.31 -15.33 -3.43
CA HIS A 223 16.51 -15.70 -2.26
C HIS A 223 15.50 -14.59 -1.96
N LEU A 224 14.31 -14.65 -2.59
CA LEU A 224 13.20 -13.76 -2.26
C LEU A 224 12.39 -14.31 -1.08
N VAL A 225 12.21 -13.47 -0.06
CA VAL A 225 11.30 -13.71 1.07
C VAL A 225 10.08 -12.80 0.96
N PHE A 226 8.90 -13.34 1.28
CA PHE A 226 7.70 -12.56 1.56
C PHE A 226 7.46 -12.51 3.06
N SER A 227 7.17 -11.33 3.58
CA SER A 227 6.82 -11.11 4.98
C SER A 227 5.45 -10.43 5.09
N ARG A 228 4.56 -11.02 5.89
CA ARG A 228 3.25 -10.45 6.23
C ARG A 228 3.43 -9.52 7.42
N GLY A 229 3.18 -8.23 7.25
CA GLY A 229 3.33 -7.20 8.29
C GLY A 229 4.77 -6.72 8.55
N GLY A 230 5.78 -7.52 8.20
CA GLY A 230 7.17 -7.17 8.50
C GLY A 230 7.52 -7.40 9.98
N ALA A 231 8.58 -6.78 10.46
CA ALA A 231 8.95 -6.83 11.87
C ALA A 231 8.11 -5.90 12.76
N PHE A 232 7.46 -4.90 12.16
CA PHE A 232 6.80 -3.82 12.90
C PHE A 232 5.28 -3.74 12.72
N GLU A 233 4.70 -4.54 11.83
CA GLU A 233 3.26 -4.60 11.58
C GLU A 233 2.65 -3.20 11.36
N GLU A 234 1.67 -2.82 12.18
CA GLU A 234 0.98 -1.53 12.12
C GLU A 234 1.87 -0.34 12.54
N ASN A 235 2.97 -0.59 13.24
CA ASN A 235 3.88 0.44 13.76
C ASN A 235 5.01 0.80 12.78
N ALA A 236 5.10 0.14 11.62
CA ALA A 236 6.22 0.35 10.69
C ALA A 236 6.37 1.82 10.26
N ILE A 237 5.26 2.53 10.05
CA ILE A 237 5.27 3.94 9.63
C ILE A 237 5.77 4.86 10.76
N SER A 238 5.30 4.67 11.99
CA SER A 238 5.71 5.51 13.13
C SER A 238 7.16 5.27 13.53
N ILE A 239 7.62 4.01 13.51
CA ILE A 239 9.03 3.65 13.69
C ILE A 239 9.86 4.22 12.54
N GLY A 240 9.34 4.16 11.31
CA GLY A 240 9.94 4.77 10.13
C GLY A 240 10.14 6.27 10.24
N ALA A 241 9.16 6.99 10.78
CA ALA A 241 9.27 8.42 11.05
C ALA A 241 10.41 8.73 12.02
N ALA A 242 10.59 7.92 13.08
CA ALA A 242 11.73 8.06 13.98
C ALA A 242 13.07 7.70 13.29
N ALA A 243 13.09 6.66 12.47
CA ALA A 243 14.26 6.25 11.70
C ALA A 243 14.73 7.36 10.74
N LEU A 244 13.80 8.03 10.06
CA LEU A 244 14.11 9.15 9.16
C LEU A 244 14.84 10.29 9.88
N VAL A 245 14.46 10.60 11.12
CA VAL A 245 15.15 11.61 11.93
C VAL A 245 16.59 11.18 12.21
N VAL A 246 16.79 9.94 12.64
CA VAL A 246 18.13 9.40 12.92
C VAL A 246 19.01 9.46 11.67
N GLU A 247 18.48 8.98 10.54
CA GLU A 247 19.21 8.92 9.27
C GLU A 247 19.53 10.32 8.72
N HIS A 248 18.67 11.32 8.94
CA HIS A 248 18.94 12.70 8.54
C HIS A 248 20.18 13.29 9.22
N TYR A 249 20.43 12.94 10.48
CA TYR A 249 21.61 13.41 11.21
C TYR A 249 22.86 12.54 10.98
N LEU A 250 22.70 11.27 10.63
CA LEU A 250 23.83 10.35 10.41
C LEU A 250 24.32 10.34 8.95
N GLU A 251 23.40 10.42 7.99
CA GLU A 251 23.67 10.32 6.55
C GLU A 251 22.87 11.41 5.78
N PRO A 252 23.23 12.71 5.90
CA PRO A 252 22.45 13.81 5.31
C PRO A 252 22.27 13.69 3.79
N GLU A 253 23.26 13.10 3.12
CA GLU A 253 23.31 12.90 1.67
C GLU A 253 22.42 11.74 1.20
N ALA A 254 22.09 10.78 2.07
CA ALA A 254 21.28 9.61 1.73
C ALA A 254 19.77 9.91 1.67
N LEU A 255 19.34 11.06 2.21
CA LEU A 255 17.94 11.50 2.26
C LEU A 255 17.64 12.74 1.42
N GLY A 256 18.67 13.39 0.85
CA GLY A 256 18.58 14.57 -0.01
C GLY A 256 17.80 14.30 -1.28
#